data_AF-A0A7Y8HPZ2-F1
#
_entry.id   AF-A0A7Y8HPZ2-F1
#
_cell.length_a   1.000
_cell.length_b   1.000
_cell.length_c   1.000
_cell.angle_alpha   90.00
_cell.angle_beta   90.00
_cell.angle_gamma   90.00
#
_symmetry.space_group_name_H-M   'P 1'
#
loop_
_entity.id
_entity.type
_entity.pdbx_description
1 polymer ?
#
loop_
_entity_poly.entity_id
_entity_poly.type
_entity_poly.pdbx_seq_one_letter_code
_entity_poly.pdbx_strand_id
1 'polypeptide(L)' 'MSEPQAVLFISNHGDIVGGGELSLLQLIGALNRSQWRPVLVVPGEGVVAEQA' A
#
# COMPACT_ATOMS: atom_id res chain seq x y z
N MET A 1 2.34 4.10 -24.46
CA MET A 1 1.82 3.30 -23.32
C MET A 1 0.75 4.12 -22.64
N SER A 2 -0.38 3.52 -22.27
CA SER A 2 -1.39 4.16 -21.43
C SER A 2 -0.83 4.42 -20.03
N GLU A 3 -1.33 5.47 -19.36
CA GLU A 3 -0.94 5.79 -17.98
C GLU A 3 -1.27 4.61 -17.03
N PRO A 4 -0.43 4.31 -16.01
CA PRO A 4 -0.72 3.27 -15.03
C PRO A 4 -2.05 3.53 -14.31
N GLN A 5 -2.87 2.50 -14.15
CA GLN A 5 -4.15 2.61 -13.47
C GLN A 5 -3.94 2.73 -11.95
N ALA A 6 -4.63 3.68 -11.32
CA ALA A 6 -4.59 3.83 -9.87
C ALA A 6 -5.35 2.70 -9.17
N VAL A 7 -4.77 2.17 -8.08
CA VAL A 7 -5.42 1.18 -7.20
C VAL A 7 -5.31 1.65 -5.76
N LEU A 8 -6.46 1.79 -5.11
CA LEU A 8 -6.54 2.23 -3.72
C LEU A 8 -6.50 1.03 -2.77
N PHE A 9 -5.59 1.09 -1.81
CA PHE A 9 -5.51 0.19 -0.66
C PHE A 9 -5.90 0.97 0.59
N ILE A 10 -6.65 0.33 1.49
CA ILE A 10 -7.08 0.94 2.75
C ILE A 10 -6.67 -0.01 3.88
N SER A 11 -5.82 0.47 4.78
CA SER A 11 -5.49 -0.22 6.03
C SER A 11 -6.29 0.39 7.18
N ASN A 12 -6.70 -0.44 8.12
CA ASN A 12 -7.31 -0.02 9.38
C ASN A 12 -6.28 0.36 10.45
N HIS A 13 -4.98 0.21 10.18
CA HIS A 13 -3.89 0.56 11.08
C HIS A 13 -2.81 1.40 10.39
N GLY A 14 -2.31 2.42 11.10
CA GLY A 14 -1.11 3.18 10.71
C GLY A 14 0.19 2.47 11.08
N ASP A 15 0.16 1.59 12.09
CA ASP A 15 1.29 0.76 12.51
C ASP A 15 1.10 -0.72 12.17
N ILE A 16 2.19 -1.48 12.24
CA ILE A 16 2.15 -2.94 12.07
C ILE A 16 1.63 -3.57 13.37
N VAL A 17 0.39 -4.04 13.34
CA VAL A 17 -0.22 -4.80 14.45
C VAL A 17 -0.19 -6.31 14.21
N GLY A 18 -0.06 -6.76 12.97
CA GLY A 18 0.02 -8.18 12.66
C GLY A 18 0.51 -8.47 11.24
N GLY A 19 0.29 -9.71 10.80
CA GLY A 19 0.72 -10.17 9.48
C GLY A 19 -0.04 -9.55 8.31
N GLY A 20 -1.21 -8.94 8.55
CA GLY A 20 -2.02 -8.30 7.53
C GLY A 20 -1.31 -7.12 6.88
N GLU A 21 -0.78 -6.21 7.71
CA GLU A 21 -0.05 -5.02 7.26
C GLU A 21 1.24 -5.40 6.53
N LEU A 22 1.96 -6.41 7.03
CA LEU A 22 3.16 -6.95 6.37
C LEU A 22 2.84 -7.50 4.97
N SER A 23 1.77 -8.28 4.86
CA SER A 23 1.33 -8.86 3.59
C SER A 23 0.89 -7.78 2.59
N LEU A 24 0.20 -6.74 3.09
CA LEU A 24 -0.23 -5.60 2.29
C LEU A 24 0.98 -4.83 1.71
N LEU A 25 1.96 -4.49 2.54
CA LEU A 25 3.15 -3.77 2.11
C LEU A 25 3.96 -4.58 1.08
N GLN A 26 4.13 -5.88 1.30
CA GLN A 26 4.79 -6.77 0.34
C GLN A 26 4.05 -6.84 -0.99
N LEU A 27 2.71 -6.92 -0.97
CA LEU A 27 1.89 -6.90 -2.18
C LEU A 27 2.08 -5.57 -2.94
N ILE A 28 1.96 -4.43 -2.24
CA ILE A 28 2.12 -3.09 -2.83
C ILE A 28 3.51 -2.95 -3.46
N GLY A 29 4.56 -3.41 -2.78
CA GLY A 29 5.94 -3.37 -3.27
C GLY A 29 6.19 -4.24 -4.50
N ALA A 30 5.43 -5.33 -4.69
CA ALA A 30 5.58 -6.25 -5.81
C ALA A 30 4.76 -5.88 -7.06
N LEU A 31 3.88 -4.87 -6.99
CA LEU A 31 3.03 -4.49 -8.12
C LEU A 31 3.84 -3.95 -9.31
N ASN A 32 3.47 -4.39 -10.52
CA ASN A 32 4.03 -3.86 -11.77
C ASN A 32 3.68 -2.37 -11.94
N ARG A 33 4.66 -1.49 -11.69
CA ARG A 33 4.53 -0.02 -11.75
C ARG A 33 4.26 0.53 -13.16
N SER A 34 4.48 -0.27 -14.22
CA SER A 34 4.10 0.12 -15.59
C SER A 34 2.60 -0.03 -15.86
N GLN A 35 1.90 -0.80 -15.02
CA GLN A 35 0.45 -1.06 -15.14
C GLN A 35 -0.33 -0.42 -14.00
N TRP A 36 0.25 -0.37 -12.79
CA TRP A 36 -0.46 0.00 -11.57
C TRP A 36 0.27 1.09 -10.78
N ARG A 37 -0.49 2.10 -10.34
CA ARG A 37 -0.06 3.11 -9.37
C ARG A 37 -0.80 2.88 -8.05
N PRO A 38 -0.18 2.24 -7.04
CA PRO A 38 -0.84 2.06 -5.76
C PRO A 38 -1.00 3.40 -5.04
N VAL A 39 -2.08 3.52 -4.28
CA VAL A 39 -2.33 4.59 -3.31
C VAL A 39 -2.74 3.90 -2.02
N LEU A 40 -2.05 4.16 -0.92
CA LEU A 40 -2.41 3.62 0.39
C LEU A 40 -3.03 4.72 1.27
N VAL A 41 -4.13 4.40 1.92
CA VAL A 41 -4.75 5.23 2.97
C VAL A 41 -4.75 4.45 4.28
N VAL A 42 -4.31 5.12 5.34
CA VAL A 42 -4.20 4.60 6.70
C VAL A 42 -4.82 5.62 7.67
N PRO A 43 -5.28 5.21 8.87
CA PRO A 43 -6.01 6.08 9.80
C PRO A 43 -5.14 7.15 10.50
N GLY A 44 -3.82 7.13 10.32
CA GLY A 44 -2.89 8.07 10.95
C GLY A 44 -1.43 7.75 10.58
N GLU A 45 -0.50 8.43 11.24
CA GLU A 45 0.93 8.15 11.14
C GLU A 45 1.27 6.73 11.63
N GLY A 46 2.45 6.24 11.24
CA GLY A 46 2.99 4.95 11.68
C GLY A 46 3.71 4.21 10.56
N VAL A 47 4.25 3.03 10.90
CA VAL A 47 5.14 2.25 10.02
C VAL A 47 4.49 1.90 8.67
N VAL A 48 3.18 1.66 8.64
CA VAL A 48 2.46 1.35 7.40
C VAL A 48 2.36 2.58 6.49
N ALA A 49 2.24 3.78 7.07
CA ALA A 49 2.23 5.03 6.31
C ALA A 49 3.60 5.32 5.67
N GLU A 50 4.68 4.96 6.36
CA GLU A 50 6.06 5.27 5.97
C GLU A 50 6.64 4.31 4.92
N GLN A 51 6.10 3.09 4.82
CA GLN A 51 6.68 2.00 4.01
C GLN A 51 5.94 1.68 2.70
N ALA A 52 4.87 2.42 2.37
CA ALA A 52 4.03 2.16 1.22
C ALA A 52 4.59 2.65 -0.13
#